data_AF-A0A519VL30-F1
#
_entry.id   AF-A0A519VL30-F1
#
_cell.length_a   1.000
_cell.length_b   1.000
_cell.length_c   1.000
_cell.angle_alpha   90.00
_cell.angle_beta   90.00
_cell.angle_gamma   90.00
#
_symmetry.space_group_name_H-M   'P 1'
#
loop_
_entity.id
_entity.type
_entity.pdbx_description
1 polymer ?
#
loop_
_entity_poly.entity_id
_entity_poly.type
_entity_poly.pdbx_seq_one_letter_code
_entity_poly.pdbx_strand_id
1 'polypeptide(L)'
;MKTERSNVKFPLWRKKVDTSLFTKLDTPIPAWVAKLWEIESVFGENSSKRDASSNVELNFNGRVFKGHVLCTKKYGNDTDFKLFFSKDFAAELRDIFIMSYMRTLEKKLRSNTDKYSTDVEQDIPFWEFLDLEFEKEKRTFHCYAHYTQKPIFPELFKQFTNSHLIRDMENRLLGKGDFKFIKQDWRPKSDLPILLDNNNIIYYLIDTVNKLIYIGEAESINRIKQSRSEIPAWDYFRIDNLPLWISRAQRLELERLIIRSFASVLSNYKSIKHIEISDYKLANRKIDT
;
A
#
# COMPACT_ATOMS: atom_id res chain seq x y z
N MET A 1 18.46 -14.78 -20.46
CA MET A 1 19.13 -15.00 -19.15
C MET A 1 19.46 -13.63 -18.60
N LYS A 2 18.90 -13.21 -17.46
CA LYS A 2 19.31 -11.94 -16.85
C LYS A 2 20.73 -12.12 -16.34
N THR A 3 21.64 -11.27 -16.79
CA THR A 3 23.04 -11.27 -16.38
C THR A 3 23.19 -10.62 -15.01
N GLU A 4 24.25 -10.99 -14.30
CA GLU A 4 24.67 -10.28 -13.10
C GLU A 4 24.80 -8.77 -13.36
N ARG A 5 24.51 -7.96 -12.35
CA ARG A 5 24.66 -6.51 -12.46
C ARG A 5 26.14 -6.17 -12.56
N SER A 6 26.50 -5.40 -13.59
CA SER A 6 27.87 -4.91 -13.80
C SER A 6 28.14 -3.57 -13.12
N ASN A 7 27.10 -2.88 -12.62
CA ASN A 7 27.17 -1.55 -12.03
C ASN A 7 27.06 -1.55 -10.49
N VAL A 8 27.62 -2.57 -9.84
CA VAL A 8 27.66 -2.69 -8.38
C VAL A 8 28.72 -1.72 -7.84
N LYS A 9 28.32 -0.84 -6.92
CA LYS A 9 29.20 0.19 -6.35
C LYS A 9 29.67 -0.14 -4.94
N PHE A 10 28.83 -0.83 -4.17
CA PHE A 10 29.12 -1.26 -2.81
C PHE A 10 28.95 -2.79 -2.68
N PRO A 11 29.44 -3.42 -1.60
CA PRO A 11 29.27 -4.85 -1.44
C PRO A 11 27.78 -5.25 -1.51
N LEU A 12 27.48 -6.25 -2.33
CA LEU A 12 26.12 -6.62 -2.70
C LEU A 12 25.63 -7.83 -1.91
N TRP A 13 24.40 -7.75 -1.42
CA TRP A 13 23.63 -8.91 -0.97
C TRP A 13 22.34 -9.05 -1.77
N ARG A 14 22.17 -10.21 -2.42
CA ARG A 14 20.92 -10.57 -3.12
C ARG A 14 19.96 -11.28 -2.17
N LYS A 15 18.84 -10.61 -1.86
CA LYS A 15 17.77 -11.14 -1.01
C LYS A 15 16.60 -11.65 -1.85
N LYS A 16 16.19 -12.90 -1.65
CA LYS A 16 14.92 -13.42 -2.20
C LYS A 16 13.75 -12.62 -1.64
N VAL A 17 12.81 -12.20 -2.47
CA VAL A 17 11.61 -11.50 -2.02
C VAL A 17 10.65 -12.52 -1.40
N ASP A 18 10.41 -12.40 -0.10
CA ASP A 18 9.59 -13.33 0.67
C ASP A 18 8.49 -12.61 1.47
N THR A 19 7.65 -13.40 2.15
CA THR A 19 6.52 -12.91 2.94
C THR A 19 6.92 -11.94 4.06
N SER A 20 8.13 -12.05 4.62
CA SER A 20 8.55 -11.17 5.74
C SER A 20 8.62 -9.71 5.29
N LEU A 21 9.02 -9.47 4.05
CA LEU A 21 9.15 -8.12 3.50
C LEU A 21 7.81 -7.37 3.46
N PHE A 22 6.70 -8.08 3.21
CA PHE A 22 5.37 -7.48 3.12
C PHE A 22 4.61 -7.47 4.44
N THR A 23 4.92 -8.40 5.34
CA THR A 23 4.13 -8.61 6.57
C THR A 23 4.78 -8.02 7.81
N LYS A 24 6.09 -8.24 7.98
CA LYS A 24 6.86 -7.78 9.15
C LYS A 24 7.59 -6.47 8.88
N LEU A 25 7.72 -6.10 7.60
CA LEU A 25 8.47 -4.93 7.14
C LEU A 25 9.93 -4.98 7.62
N ASP A 26 10.48 -6.19 7.63
CA ASP A 26 11.84 -6.48 8.08
C ASP A 26 12.51 -7.52 7.18
N THR A 27 13.83 -7.55 7.23
CA THR A 27 14.63 -8.65 6.72
C THR A 27 15.86 -8.89 7.60
N PRO A 28 16.11 -10.15 8.03
CA PRO A 28 17.35 -10.49 8.71
C PRO A 28 18.56 -10.33 7.80
N ILE A 29 19.59 -9.62 8.26
CA ILE A 29 20.87 -9.48 7.57
C ILE A 29 21.72 -10.69 7.95
N PRO A 30 22.09 -11.57 7.00
CA PRO A 30 22.92 -12.73 7.30
C PRO A 30 24.25 -12.33 7.92
N ALA A 31 24.79 -13.13 8.84
CA ALA A 31 26.03 -12.82 9.55
C ALA A 31 27.21 -12.49 8.63
N TRP A 32 27.35 -13.18 7.49
CA TRP A 32 28.40 -12.90 6.50
C TRP A 32 28.22 -11.53 5.84
N VAL A 33 26.98 -11.12 5.59
CA VAL A 33 26.64 -9.80 5.03
C VAL A 33 26.89 -8.71 6.08
N ALA A 34 26.50 -8.96 7.33
CA ALA A 34 26.72 -8.03 8.42
C ALA A 34 28.22 -7.77 8.65
N LYS A 35 29.06 -8.80 8.52
CA LYS A 35 30.54 -8.69 8.53
C LYS A 35 31.05 -7.92 7.32
N LEU A 36 30.56 -8.24 6.11
CA LEU A 36 30.95 -7.59 4.85
C LEU A 36 30.63 -6.09 4.83
N TRP A 37 29.50 -5.69 5.41
CA TRP A 37 29.04 -4.30 5.53
C TRP A 37 29.51 -3.61 6.81
N GLU A 38 30.23 -4.32 7.67
CA GLU A 38 30.69 -3.84 8.98
C GLU A 38 29.56 -3.26 9.84
N ILE A 39 28.36 -3.85 9.77
CA ILE A 39 27.13 -3.37 10.42
C ILE A 39 27.31 -3.16 11.92
N GLU A 40 28.00 -4.09 12.60
CA GLU A 40 28.26 -3.99 14.04
C GLU A 40 29.08 -2.74 14.41
N SER A 41 30.03 -2.34 13.57
CA SER A 41 30.82 -1.12 13.79
C SER A 41 29.99 0.16 13.64
N VAL A 42 28.94 0.12 12.82
CA VAL A 42 28.12 1.29 12.47
C VAL A 42 26.97 1.47 13.46
N PHE A 43 26.32 0.37 13.84
CA PHE A 43 25.06 0.39 14.60
C PHE A 43 25.21 -0.17 16.02
N GLY A 44 26.32 -0.85 16.34
CA GLY A 44 26.56 -1.45 17.65
C GLY A 44 25.47 -2.44 18.06
N GLU A 45 25.20 -2.53 19.36
CA GLU A 45 24.16 -3.41 19.91
C GLU A 45 22.78 -2.73 20.01
N ASN A 46 22.53 -1.69 19.19
CA ASN A 46 21.29 -0.94 19.27
C ASN A 46 20.07 -1.79 18.86
N SER A 47 19.10 -1.90 19.77
CA SER A 47 17.87 -2.68 19.58
C SER A 47 16.60 -1.83 19.45
N SER A 48 16.72 -0.49 19.43
CA SER A 48 15.57 0.43 19.47
C SER A 48 15.45 1.30 18.22
N LYS A 49 14.26 1.28 17.60
CA LYS A 49 13.90 2.20 16.48
C LYS A 49 13.82 3.67 16.88
N ARG A 50 13.80 3.98 18.19
CA ARG A 50 13.72 5.37 18.68
C ARG A 50 15.08 6.05 18.70
N ASP A 51 16.15 5.26 18.72
CA ASP A 51 17.49 5.80 18.73
C ASP A 51 17.89 6.19 17.29
N ALA A 52 18.30 7.45 17.14
CA ALA A 52 18.72 8.02 15.88
C ALA A 52 19.93 7.29 15.27
N SER A 53 20.74 6.62 16.09
CA SER A 53 21.87 5.82 15.61
C SER A 53 21.44 4.63 14.76
N SER A 54 20.21 4.12 14.93
CA SER A 54 19.65 3.03 14.11
C SER A 54 19.18 3.47 12.73
N ASN A 55 19.02 4.77 12.49
CA ASN A 55 18.37 5.27 11.28
C ASN A 55 19.23 5.01 10.04
N VAL A 56 18.56 4.57 8.98
CA VAL A 56 19.13 4.38 7.64
C VAL A 56 18.17 4.89 6.58
N GLU A 57 18.74 5.23 5.43
CA GLU A 57 17.97 5.56 4.23
C GLU A 57 17.97 4.36 3.27
N LEU A 58 16.85 4.13 2.59
CA LEU A 58 16.75 3.15 1.51
C LEU A 58 16.47 3.89 0.21
N ASN A 59 17.40 3.82 -0.72
CA ASN A 59 17.27 4.38 -2.06
C ASN A 59 16.75 3.31 -3.02
N PHE A 60 15.59 3.55 -3.62
CA PHE A 60 14.99 2.61 -4.55
C PHE A 60 14.24 3.35 -5.65
N ASN A 61 14.55 3.06 -6.92
CA ASN A 61 13.99 3.76 -8.08
C ASN A 61 14.08 5.29 -8.01
N GLY A 62 15.17 5.83 -7.46
CA GLY A 62 15.37 7.28 -7.31
C GLY A 62 14.54 7.93 -6.21
N ARG A 63 13.79 7.15 -5.42
CA ARG A 63 13.07 7.60 -4.22
C ARG A 63 13.84 7.19 -2.96
N VAL A 64 13.74 8.02 -1.92
CA VAL A 64 14.38 7.79 -0.62
C VAL A 64 13.32 7.41 0.40
N PHE A 65 13.53 6.29 1.09
CA PHE A 65 12.64 5.77 2.12
C PHE A 65 13.38 5.64 3.46
N LYS A 66 12.62 5.65 4.56
CA LYS A 66 13.17 5.51 5.90
C LYS A 66 13.28 4.05 6.32
N GLY A 67 14.33 3.72 7.04
CA GLY A 67 14.49 2.43 7.70
C GLY A 67 15.33 2.49 8.96
N HIS A 68 15.50 1.32 9.56
CA HIS A 68 16.31 1.13 10.76
C HIS A 68 17.08 -0.18 10.70
N VAL A 69 18.33 -0.18 11.15
CA VAL A 69 19.08 -1.42 11.41
C VAL A 69 19.14 -1.64 12.92
N LEU A 70 18.66 -2.81 13.37
CA LEU A 70 18.61 -3.16 14.79
C LEU A 70 19.30 -4.50 15.04
N CYS A 71 20.03 -4.58 16.15
CA CYS A 71 20.42 -5.81 16.81
C CYS A 71 19.17 -6.46 17.43
N THR A 72 18.95 -7.76 17.16
CA THR A 72 17.74 -8.47 17.63
C THR A 72 18.02 -9.57 18.64
N LYS A 73 19.10 -10.34 18.47
CA LYS A 73 19.58 -11.32 19.46
C LYS A 73 21.09 -11.51 19.31
N LYS A 74 21.77 -11.86 20.40
CA LYS A 74 23.17 -12.28 20.42
C LYS A 74 23.20 -13.77 20.74
N TYR A 75 23.72 -14.61 19.84
CA TYR A 75 23.88 -16.04 20.09
C TYR A 75 25.36 -16.39 20.05
N GLY A 76 25.98 -16.52 21.23
CA GLY A 76 27.43 -16.63 21.33
C GLY A 76 28.12 -15.35 20.83
N ASN A 77 29.02 -15.48 19.85
CA ASN A 77 29.78 -14.36 19.27
C ASN A 77 29.12 -13.73 18.03
N ASP A 78 28.02 -14.29 17.50
CA ASP A 78 27.34 -13.74 16.33
C ASP A 78 26.11 -12.92 16.78
N THR A 79 26.06 -11.67 16.29
CA THR A 79 24.98 -10.71 16.52
C THR A 79 24.02 -10.72 15.34
N ASP A 80 22.73 -10.98 15.59
CA ASP A 80 21.68 -11.00 14.56
C ASP A 80 21.15 -9.59 14.31
N PHE A 81 21.49 -9.04 13.14
CA PHE A 81 20.96 -7.76 12.68
C PHE A 81 19.72 -7.92 11.80
N LYS A 82 18.81 -6.97 11.88
CA LYS A 82 17.67 -6.86 10.97
C LYS A 82 17.55 -5.46 10.40
N LEU A 83 17.27 -5.40 9.10
CA LEU A 83 16.87 -4.18 8.42
C LEU A 83 15.35 -4.08 8.47
N PHE A 84 14.84 -3.03 9.11
CA PHE A 84 13.43 -2.63 9.09
C PHE A 84 13.24 -1.46 8.13
N PHE A 85 12.07 -1.39 7.50
CA PHE A 85 11.77 -0.33 6.54
C PHE A 85 10.34 0.18 6.67
N SER A 86 10.07 1.34 6.05
CA SER A 86 8.77 1.99 6.09
C SER A 86 7.71 1.22 5.30
N LYS A 87 6.44 1.50 5.61
CA LYS A 87 5.30 0.98 4.84
C LYS A 87 5.32 1.46 3.39
N ASP A 88 5.81 2.66 3.15
CA ASP A 88 5.90 3.24 1.81
C ASP A 88 6.91 2.47 0.95
N PHE A 89 8.03 2.05 1.52
CA PHE A 89 8.98 1.18 0.82
C PHE A 89 8.35 -0.18 0.51
N ALA A 90 7.62 -0.77 1.45
CA ALA A 90 6.89 -2.01 1.20
C ALA A 90 5.79 -1.85 0.14
N ALA A 91 5.17 -0.68 0.01
CA ALA A 91 4.25 -0.38 -1.07
C ALA A 91 4.95 -0.42 -2.43
N GLU A 92 6.10 0.23 -2.56
CA GLU A 92 6.91 0.19 -3.79
C GLU A 92 7.35 -1.24 -4.14
N LEU A 93 7.72 -2.05 -3.13
CA LEU A 93 8.05 -3.46 -3.33
C LEU A 93 6.85 -4.28 -3.84
N ARG A 94 5.62 -3.99 -3.40
CA ARG A 94 4.41 -4.72 -3.84
C ARG A 94 4.16 -4.53 -5.33
N ASP A 95 4.34 -3.31 -5.82
CA ASP A 95 4.09 -2.97 -7.22
C ASP A 95 5.11 -3.62 -8.15
N ILE A 96 6.35 -3.77 -7.70
CA ILE A 96 7.46 -4.33 -8.49
C ILE A 96 7.53 -5.85 -8.40
N PHE A 97 7.31 -6.41 -7.21
CA PHE A 97 7.40 -7.85 -6.92
C PHE A 97 6.02 -8.46 -6.71
N ILE A 98 5.16 -8.23 -7.71
CA ILE A 98 3.73 -8.55 -7.64
C ILE A 98 3.47 -10.04 -7.41
N MET A 99 4.32 -10.91 -7.96
CA MET A 99 4.15 -12.36 -7.83
C MET A 99 4.44 -12.81 -6.39
N SER A 100 5.55 -12.37 -5.80
CA SER A 100 5.89 -12.68 -4.40
C SER A 100 4.86 -12.12 -3.42
N TYR A 101 4.28 -10.96 -3.75
CA TYR A 101 3.18 -10.39 -2.99
C TYR A 101 1.89 -11.24 -3.11
N MET A 102 1.49 -11.66 -4.31
CA MET A 102 0.33 -12.54 -4.51
C MET A 102 0.51 -13.89 -3.80
N ARG A 103 1.72 -14.47 -3.85
CA ARG A 103 2.05 -15.68 -3.08
C ARG A 103 1.87 -15.49 -1.58
N THR A 104 2.21 -14.30 -1.08
CA THR A 104 2.06 -13.96 0.33
C THR A 104 0.59 -13.92 0.74
N LEU A 105 -0.29 -13.36 -0.11
CA LEU A 105 -1.73 -13.40 0.12
C LEU A 105 -2.26 -14.84 0.07
N GLU A 106 -1.88 -15.61 -0.94
CA GLU A 106 -2.28 -17.02 -1.10
C GLU A 106 -1.87 -17.86 0.11
N LYS A 107 -0.62 -17.71 0.59
CA LYS A 107 -0.14 -18.38 1.80
C LYS A 107 -1.01 -18.09 3.02
N LYS A 108 -1.46 -16.84 3.18
CA LYS A 108 -2.34 -16.45 4.29
C LYS A 108 -3.78 -16.95 4.13
N LEU A 109 -4.28 -17.05 2.90
CA LEU A 109 -5.59 -17.62 2.64
C LEU A 109 -5.60 -19.11 2.98
N ARG A 110 -4.58 -19.85 2.53
CA ARG A 110 -4.44 -21.29 2.83
C ARG A 110 -4.27 -21.57 4.31
N SER A 111 -3.53 -20.73 5.04
CA SER A 111 -3.36 -20.89 6.50
C SER A 111 -4.66 -20.70 7.30
N ASN A 112 -5.68 -20.05 6.72
CA ASN A 112 -6.97 -19.84 7.36
C ASN A 112 -8.02 -20.93 7.03
N THR A 113 -7.72 -21.86 6.11
CA THR A 113 -8.69 -22.83 5.60
C THR A 113 -8.38 -24.29 5.98
N ASP A 114 -7.49 -24.51 6.95
CA ASP A 114 -7.15 -25.82 7.57
C ASP A 114 -7.48 -27.05 6.71
N LYS A 115 -6.57 -27.42 5.79
CA LYS A 115 -6.43 -28.83 5.37
C LYS A 115 -5.17 -29.24 4.61
N TYR A 116 -4.36 -28.31 4.10
CA TYR A 116 -3.05 -28.65 3.54
C TYR A 116 -2.08 -27.48 3.77
N SER A 117 -1.20 -27.61 4.76
CA SER A 117 -0.03 -26.73 4.90
C SER A 117 1.04 -27.11 3.87
N THR A 118 0.67 -27.26 2.58
CA THR A 118 1.67 -27.40 1.54
C THR A 118 2.51 -26.14 1.53
N ASP A 119 3.83 -26.32 1.45
CA ASP A 119 4.75 -25.21 1.34
C ASP A 119 4.42 -24.46 0.05
N VAL A 120 3.72 -23.34 0.18
CA VAL A 120 3.28 -22.52 -0.96
C VAL A 120 4.47 -22.09 -1.81
N GLU A 121 5.69 -22.08 -1.27
CA GLU A 121 6.89 -21.86 -2.07
C GLU A 121 7.24 -23.02 -3.01
N GLN A 122 6.87 -24.26 -2.68
CA GLN A 122 7.03 -25.43 -3.56
C GLN A 122 5.96 -25.43 -4.66
N ASP A 123 4.70 -25.15 -4.29
CA ASP A 123 3.59 -25.12 -5.25
C ASP A 123 3.69 -23.92 -6.20
N ILE A 124 4.22 -22.80 -5.70
CA ILE A 124 4.31 -21.52 -6.39
C ILE A 124 5.74 -20.94 -6.26
N PRO A 125 6.71 -21.52 -6.97
CA PRO A 125 8.10 -21.07 -6.90
C PRO A 125 8.27 -19.76 -7.66
N PHE A 126 8.32 -18.65 -6.92
CA PHE A 126 8.74 -17.36 -7.44
C PHE A 126 10.18 -17.06 -7.06
N TRP A 127 10.95 -16.69 -8.08
CA TRP A 127 12.39 -16.41 -8.02
C TRP A 127 12.66 -14.92 -8.07
N GLU A 128 11.91 -14.13 -7.31
CA GLU A 128 12.10 -12.68 -7.27
C GLU A 128 13.20 -12.28 -6.28
N PHE A 129 14.03 -11.32 -6.67
CA PHE A 129 15.23 -10.94 -5.94
C PHE A 129 15.39 -9.42 -5.87
N LEU A 130 15.65 -8.95 -4.66
CA LEU A 130 16.04 -7.58 -4.32
C LEU A 130 17.53 -7.57 -4.03
N ASP A 131 18.27 -6.80 -4.81
CA ASP A 131 19.69 -6.52 -4.57
C ASP A 131 19.80 -5.36 -3.58
N LEU A 132 20.58 -5.56 -2.52
CA LEU A 132 20.86 -4.57 -1.48
C LEU A 132 22.36 -4.29 -1.47
N GLU A 133 22.72 -3.01 -1.58
CA GLU A 133 24.09 -2.51 -1.46
C GLU A 133 24.14 -1.52 -0.28
N PHE A 134 25.16 -1.58 0.57
CA PHE A 134 25.24 -0.69 1.74
C PHE A 134 26.42 0.27 1.66
N GLU A 135 26.13 1.58 1.68
CA GLU A 135 27.10 2.66 1.78
C GLU A 135 27.25 3.05 3.26
N LYS A 136 28.33 2.60 3.88
CA LYS A 136 28.60 2.74 5.32
C LYS A 136 28.63 4.19 5.77
N GLU A 137 29.28 5.06 5.00
CA GLU A 137 29.54 6.46 5.35
C GLU A 137 28.25 7.27 5.45
N LYS A 138 27.28 6.98 4.57
CA LYS A 138 25.97 7.65 4.54
C LYS A 138 24.88 6.89 5.28
N ARG A 139 25.14 5.64 5.70
CA ARG A 139 24.14 4.72 6.25
C ARG A 139 22.96 4.53 5.30
N THR A 140 23.28 4.33 4.02
CA THR A 140 22.30 4.25 2.95
C THR A 140 22.34 2.87 2.31
N PHE A 141 21.17 2.24 2.23
CA PHE A 141 20.96 1.04 1.43
C PHE A 141 20.52 1.44 0.02
N HIS A 142 21.28 1.05 -0.99
CA HIS A 142 20.90 1.17 -2.39
C HIS A 142 20.23 -0.13 -2.82
N CYS A 143 18.93 -0.06 -3.08
CA CYS A 143 18.07 -1.19 -3.40
C CYS A 143 17.85 -1.25 -4.91
N TYR A 144 17.87 -2.44 -5.50
CA TYR A 144 17.62 -2.64 -6.92
C TYR A 144 16.79 -3.89 -7.18
N ALA A 145 15.81 -3.78 -8.07
CA ALA A 145 15.02 -4.92 -8.51
C ALA A 145 15.83 -5.75 -9.51
N HIS A 146 16.42 -6.86 -9.05
CA HIS A 146 17.27 -7.70 -9.88
C HIS A 146 16.44 -8.61 -10.80
N TYR A 147 15.66 -9.50 -10.18
CA TYR A 147 14.76 -10.39 -10.89
C TYR A 147 13.33 -10.17 -10.41
N THR A 148 12.44 -9.91 -11.35
CA THR A 148 11.00 -9.81 -11.17
C THR A 148 10.38 -10.84 -12.11
N GLN A 149 9.38 -11.57 -11.61
CA GLN A 149 8.70 -12.56 -12.41
C GLN A 149 7.55 -11.89 -13.14
N LYS A 150 7.58 -11.94 -14.47
CA LYS A 150 6.49 -11.35 -15.25
C LYS A 150 5.20 -12.14 -14.99
N PRO A 151 4.13 -11.50 -14.50
CA PRO A 151 2.84 -12.16 -14.38
C PRO A 151 2.32 -12.60 -15.75
N ILE A 152 1.55 -13.71 -15.78
CA ILE A 152 0.82 -14.15 -16.97
C ILE A 152 -0.25 -13.12 -17.36
N PHE A 153 -0.86 -12.46 -16.36
CA PHE A 153 -1.90 -11.44 -16.55
C PHE A 153 -1.49 -10.09 -15.94
N PRO A 154 -0.50 -9.37 -16.51
CA PRO A 154 0.08 -8.17 -15.91
C PRO A 154 -0.93 -7.08 -15.59
N GLU A 155 -1.83 -6.79 -16.52
CA GLU A 155 -2.84 -5.74 -16.32
C GLU A 155 -3.87 -6.14 -15.27
N LEU A 156 -4.27 -7.41 -15.23
CA LEU A 156 -5.16 -7.92 -14.18
C LEU A 156 -4.53 -7.80 -12.79
N PHE A 157 -3.26 -8.19 -12.63
CA PHE A 157 -2.59 -8.08 -11.34
C PHE A 157 -2.36 -6.63 -10.92
N LYS A 158 -2.04 -5.72 -11.84
CA LYS A 158 -1.99 -4.27 -11.55
C LYS A 158 -3.34 -3.72 -11.09
N GLN A 159 -4.45 -4.19 -11.70
CA GLN A 159 -5.78 -3.85 -11.20
C GLN A 159 -6.02 -4.44 -9.82
N PHE A 160 -5.48 -5.63 -9.51
CA PHE A 160 -5.60 -6.23 -8.18
C PHE A 160 -4.80 -5.51 -7.09
N THR A 161 -3.57 -5.07 -7.31
CA THR A 161 -2.82 -4.32 -6.27
C THR A 161 -3.50 -3.00 -5.92
N ASN A 162 -4.23 -2.42 -6.88
CA ASN A 162 -5.04 -1.22 -6.70
C ASN A 162 -6.52 -1.49 -6.40
N SER A 163 -6.91 -2.76 -6.30
CA SER A 163 -8.29 -3.19 -6.10
C SER A 163 -8.68 -3.09 -4.64
N HIS A 164 -9.91 -2.62 -4.40
CA HIS A 164 -10.54 -2.62 -3.09
C HIS A 164 -10.63 -4.03 -2.48
N LEU A 165 -10.82 -5.08 -3.29
CA LEU A 165 -10.92 -6.47 -2.80
C LEU A 165 -9.60 -6.91 -2.17
N ILE A 166 -8.47 -6.59 -2.80
CA ILE A 166 -7.15 -6.92 -2.25
C ILE A 166 -6.86 -6.06 -1.03
N ARG A 167 -7.15 -4.75 -1.04
CA ARG A 167 -6.99 -3.89 0.15
C ARG A 167 -7.86 -4.39 1.33
N ASP A 168 -9.08 -4.85 1.07
CA ASP A 168 -9.95 -5.46 2.09
C ASP A 168 -9.38 -6.79 2.60
N MET A 169 -8.93 -7.67 1.70
CA MET A 169 -8.25 -8.91 2.05
C MET A 169 -6.96 -8.63 2.84
N GLU A 170 -6.16 -7.64 2.47
CA GLU A 170 -4.98 -7.21 3.22
C GLU A 170 -5.37 -6.73 4.61
N ASN A 171 -6.40 -5.90 4.75
CA ASN A 171 -6.84 -5.42 6.06
C ASN A 171 -7.28 -6.59 6.95
N ARG A 172 -7.99 -7.57 6.39
CA ARG A 172 -8.42 -8.79 7.10
C ARG A 172 -7.26 -9.74 7.44
N LEU A 173 -6.27 -9.89 6.55
CA LEU A 173 -5.21 -10.89 6.66
C LEU A 173 -3.91 -10.35 7.29
N LEU A 174 -3.61 -9.06 7.10
CA LEU A 174 -2.37 -8.39 7.52
C LEU A 174 -2.60 -7.41 8.68
N GLY A 175 -3.80 -6.83 8.80
CA GLY A 175 -4.18 -5.92 9.87
C GLY A 175 -4.74 -6.64 11.10
N LYS A 176 -4.60 -6.02 12.28
CA LYS A 176 -5.33 -6.46 13.49
C LYS A 176 -6.80 -6.01 13.39
N GLY A 177 -7.60 -6.61 12.50
CA GLY A 177 -9.07 -6.52 12.51
C GLY A 177 -9.74 -5.13 12.57
N ASP A 178 -9.00 -4.03 12.44
CA ASP A 178 -9.52 -2.69 12.69
C ASP A 178 -10.39 -2.23 11.53
N PHE A 179 -11.63 -1.84 11.88
CA PHE A 179 -12.61 -1.20 11.02
C PHE A 179 -11.99 -0.08 10.17
N LYS A 180 -11.99 -0.23 8.83
CA LYS A 180 -11.52 0.82 7.91
C LYS A 180 -12.37 0.91 6.66
N PHE A 181 -12.81 2.12 6.36
CA PHE A 181 -13.31 2.50 5.05
C PHE A 181 -12.15 2.52 4.05
N ILE A 182 -12.35 1.94 2.87
CA ILE A 182 -11.37 2.00 1.78
C ILE A 182 -11.67 3.25 0.97
N LYS A 183 -10.81 4.25 1.12
CA LYS A 183 -10.88 5.54 0.44
C LYS A 183 -10.13 5.44 -0.89
N GLN A 184 -10.64 6.08 -1.93
CA GLN A 184 -9.97 6.15 -3.23
C GLN A 184 -9.72 7.61 -3.62
N ASP A 185 -8.68 7.82 -4.43
CA ASP A 185 -8.43 9.11 -5.06
C ASP A 185 -9.44 9.43 -6.16
N TRP A 186 -9.49 10.69 -6.56
CA TRP A 186 -10.25 11.13 -7.72
C TRP A 186 -9.68 10.54 -9.00
N ARG A 187 -10.57 10.09 -9.89
CA ARG A 187 -10.24 9.49 -11.18
C ARG A 187 -11.07 10.13 -12.29
N PRO A 188 -10.52 10.25 -13.51
CA PRO A 188 -11.28 10.71 -14.65
C PRO A 188 -12.37 9.69 -15.02
N LYS A 189 -13.52 10.17 -15.52
CA LYS A 189 -14.66 9.34 -15.94
C LYS A 189 -14.29 8.23 -16.93
N SER A 190 -13.25 8.43 -17.74
CA SER A 190 -12.69 7.44 -18.66
C SER A 190 -12.28 6.13 -17.98
N ASP A 191 -11.98 6.16 -16.69
CA ASP A 191 -11.50 5.00 -15.93
C ASP A 191 -12.65 4.15 -15.37
N LEU A 192 -13.90 4.64 -15.42
CA LEU A 192 -15.07 3.95 -14.89
C LEU A 192 -15.30 2.55 -15.50
N PRO A 193 -15.11 2.32 -16.81
CA PRO A 193 -15.27 0.98 -17.40
C PRO A 193 -14.27 -0.06 -16.89
N ILE A 194 -13.10 0.38 -16.40
CA ILE A 194 -12.00 -0.48 -15.97
C ILE A 194 -12.19 -0.92 -14.51
N LEU A 195 -13.06 -0.25 -13.76
CA LEU A 195 -13.29 -0.55 -12.35
C LEU A 195 -14.00 -1.91 -12.20
N LEU A 196 -13.37 -2.80 -11.42
CA LEU A 196 -13.98 -4.07 -10.98
C LEU A 196 -15.24 -3.80 -10.15
N ASP A 197 -16.15 -4.79 -10.06
CA ASP A 197 -17.39 -4.66 -9.29
C ASP A 197 -17.09 -4.27 -7.84
N ASN A 198 -17.44 -3.03 -7.49
CA ASN A 198 -17.42 -2.50 -6.13
C ASN A 198 -18.86 -2.50 -5.62
N ASN A 199 -19.06 -3.10 -4.46
CA ASN A 199 -20.36 -3.15 -3.80
C ASN A 199 -20.32 -2.37 -2.49
N ASN A 200 -21.48 -1.87 -2.07
CA ASN A 200 -21.65 -1.11 -0.82
C ASN A 200 -20.77 0.15 -0.76
N ILE A 201 -21.10 1.17 -1.55
CA ILE A 201 -20.23 2.32 -1.79
C ILE A 201 -20.91 3.66 -1.47
N ILE A 202 -20.08 4.63 -1.09
CA ILE A 202 -20.37 6.06 -1.24
C ILE A 202 -19.57 6.57 -2.42
N TYR A 203 -20.21 7.25 -3.36
CA TYR A 203 -19.55 7.81 -4.53
C TYR A 203 -19.74 9.31 -4.61
N TYR A 204 -18.78 9.95 -5.25
CA TYR A 204 -18.71 11.38 -5.49
C TYR A 204 -18.49 11.60 -6.97
N LEU A 205 -19.23 12.51 -7.57
CA LEU A 205 -19.06 12.94 -8.96
C LEU A 205 -18.77 14.43 -8.96
N ILE A 206 -17.83 14.85 -9.80
CA ILE A 206 -17.51 16.25 -10.03
C ILE A 206 -17.72 16.56 -11.51
N ASP A 207 -18.30 17.72 -11.75
CA ASP A 207 -18.29 18.44 -13.02
C ASP A 207 -17.36 19.64 -12.84
N THR A 208 -16.14 19.55 -13.36
CA THR A 208 -15.12 20.59 -13.16
C THR A 208 -15.45 21.89 -13.89
N VAL A 209 -16.24 21.84 -14.97
CA VAL A 209 -16.61 23.00 -15.78
C VAL A 209 -17.69 23.81 -15.08
N ASN A 210 -18.77 23.16 -14.66
CA ASN A 210 -19.89 23.81 -13.97
C ASN A 210 -19.64 23.94 -12.46
N LYS A 211 -18.51 23.40 -11.95
CA LYS A 211 -18.13 23.38 -10.54
C LYS A 211 -19.18 22.73 -9.65
N LEU A 212 -19.77 21.64 -10.12
CA LEU A 212 -20.80 20.90 -9.39
C LEU A 212 -20.18 19.66 -8.74
N ILE A 213 -20.66 19.33 -7.55
CA ILE A 213 -20.36 18.07 -6.86
C ILE A 213 -21.67 17.35 -6.53
N TYR A 214 -21.68 16.06 -6.76
CA TYR A 214 -22.76 15.16 -6.41
C TYR A 214 -22.23 14.05 -5.51
N ILE A 215 -23.01 13.68 -4.49
CA ILE A 215 -22.65 12.64 -3.53
C ILE A 215 -23.83 11.68 -3.48
N GLY A 216 -23.56 10.39 -3.54
CA GLY A 216 -24.60 9.36 -3.48
C GLY A 216 -24.14 8.06 -2.87
N GLU A 217 -25.11 7.21 -2.50
CA GLU A 217 -24.87 5.81 -2.14
C GLU A 217 -25.27 4.83 -3.23
N ALA A 218 -24.58 3.69 -3.28
CA ALA A 218 -25.02 2.58 -4.10
C ALA A 218 -24.65 1.22 -3.51
N GLU A 219 -25.47 0.21 -3.78
CA GLU A 219 -25.11 -1.19 -3.55
C GLU A 219 -24.12 -1.71 -4.58
N SER A 220 -24.13 -1.13 -5.78
CA SER A 220 -23.28 -1.54 -6.91
C SER A 220 -22.88 -0.33 -7.75
N ILE A 221 -21.66 -0.38 -8.29
CA ILE A 221 -21.12 0.63 -9.21
C ILE A 221 -21.99 0.90 -10.45
N ASN A 222 -22.85 -0.04 -10.84
CA ASN A 222 -23.75 0.16 -11.98
C ASN A 222 -24.68 1.37 -11.79
N ARG A 223 -24.95 1.77 -10.54
CA ARG A 223 -25.72 2.98 -10.20
C ARG A 223 -25.02 4.28 -10.61
N ILE A 224 -23.70 4.28 -10.74
CA ILE A 224 -22.89 5.43 -11.20
C ILE A 224 -22.94 5.55 -12.72
N LYS A 225 -23.02 4.43 -13.44
CA LYS A 225 -23.09 4.39 -14.92
C LYS A 225 -24.41 4.96 -15.47
N GLN A 226 -25.43 5.10 -14.63
CA GLN A 226 -26.72 5.67 -15.01
C GLN A 226 -26.62 7.20 -15.18
N SER A 227 -27.32 7.74 -16.18
CA SER A 227 -27.41 9.19 -16.38
C SER A 227 -28.01 9.89 -15.16
N ARG A 228 -27.45 11.03 -14.78
CA ARG A 228 -27.93 11.87 -13.68
C ARG A 228 -28.33 13.24 -14.21
N SER A 229 -29.60 13.60 -14.02
CA SER A 229 -30.12 14.89 -14.45
C SER A 229 -29.57 16.03 -13.61
N GLU A 230 -29.18 15.76 -12.37
CA GLU A 230 -28.63 16.76 -11.44
C GLU A 230 -27.20 17.19 -11.79
N ILE A 231 -26.44 16.33 -12.48
CA ILE A 231 -25.04 16.58 -12.85
C ILE A 231 -24.68 15.91 -14.19
N PRO A 232 -25.33 16.28 -15.31
CA PRO A 232 -25.23 15.52 -16.56
C PRO A 232 -23.81 15.50 -17.17
N ALA A 233 -23.02 16.55 -16.93
CA ALA A 233 -21.70 16.74 -17.54
C ALA A 233 -20.51 16.42 -16.60
N TRP A 234 -20.73 15.60 -15.56
CA TRP A 234 -19.65 15.15 -14.67
C TRP A 234 -18.51 14.45 -15.44
N ASP A 235 -17.28 14.73 -15.04
CA ASP A 235 -16.03 14.34 -15.70
C ASP A 235 -15.02 13.64 -14.77
N TYR A 236 -15.21 13.74 -13.44
CA TYR A 236 -14.43 13.01 -12.44
C TYR A 236 -15.31 12.25 -11.45
N PHE A 237 -14.77 11.16 -10.90
CA PHE A 237 -15.41 10.40 -9.84
C PHE A 237 -14.44 9.98 -8.73
N ARG A 238 -14.98 9.73 -7.55
CA ARG A 238 -14.31 9.07 -6.42
C ARG A 238 -15.28 8.09 -5.78
N ILE A 239 -14.78 6.96 -5.32
CA ILE A 239 -15.58 5.92 -4.68
C ILE A 239 -14.93 5.49 -3.37
N ASP A 240 -15.68 5.55 -2.28
CA ASP A 240 -15.29 4.99 -0.98
C ASP A 240 -16.08 3.70 -0.74
N ASN A 241 -15.37 2.59 -0.53
CA ASN A 241 -16.01 1.31 -0.23
C ASN A 241 -16.29 1.17 1.26
N LEU A 242 -17.51 0.75 1.55
CA LEU A 242 -17.97 0.43 2.89
C LEU A 242 -17.87 -1.08 3.12
N PRO A 243 -17.56 -1.52 4.35
CA PRO A 243 -17.59 -2.94 4.69
C PRO A 243 -18.96 -3.57 4.44
N LEU A 244 -19.01 -4.83 4.00
CA LEU A 244 -20.25 -5.52 3.62
C LEU A 244 -21.30 -5.62 4.75
N TRP A 245 -20.88 -5.55 6.01
CA TRP A 245 -21.78 -5.55 7.17
C TRP A 245 -22.48 -4.21 7.39
N ILE A 246 -22.08 -3.13 6.71
CA ILE A 246 -22.84 -1.88 6.73
C ILE A 246 -24.11 -2.08 5.92
N SER A 247 -25.23 -2.08 6.64
CA SER A 247 -26.56 -2.19 6.05
C SER A 247 -26.88 -0.99 5.15
N ARG A 248 -27.86 -1.18 4.27
CA ARG A 248 -28.40 -0.10 3.42
C ARG A 248 -28.86 1.12 4.23
N ALA A 249 -29.53 0.91 5.37
CA ALA A 249 -30.00 2.01 6.22
C ALA A 249 -28.83 2.82 6.79
N GLN A 250 -27.78 2.15 7.28
CA GLN A 250 -26.58 2.83 7.77
C GLN A 250 -25.83 3.56 6.66
N ARG A 251 -25.73 2.96 5.47
CA ARG A 251 -25.11 3.59 4.29
C ARG A 251 -25.85 4.86 3.88
N LEU A 252 -27.19 4.85 3.88
CA LEU A 252 -28.00 6.04 3.60
C LEU A 252 -27.79 7.14 4.64
N GLU A 253 -27.66 6.80 5.92
CA GLU A 253 -27.36 7.78 6.97
C GLU A 253 -25.93 8.37 6.83
N LEU A 254 -24.96 7.55 6.42
CA LEU A 254 -23.61 8.02 6.07
C LEU A 254 -23.64 9.00 4.90
N GLU A 255 -24.37 8.68 3.82
CA GLU A 255 -24.57 9.58 2.68
C GLU A 255 -25.14 10.93 3.14
N ARG A 256 -26.22 10.91 3.94
CA ARG A 256 -26.87 12.12 4.45
C ARG A 256 -25.94 12.96 5.32
N LEU A 257 -25.15 12.32 6.18
CA LEU A 257 -24.15 13.00 7.01
C LEU A 257 -23.10 13.70 6.14
N ILE A 258 -22.61 13.03 5.10
CA ILE A 258 -21.61 13.56 4.17
C ILE A 258 -22.20 14.72 3.37
N ILE A 259 -23.38 14.55 2.77
CA ILE A 259 -24.10 15.61 2.05
C ILE A 259 -24.29 16.82 2.95
N ARG A 260 -24.72 16.63 4.20
CA ARG A 260 -24.93 17.73 5.15
C ARG A 260 -23.64 18.45 5.50
N SER A 261 -22.53 17.72 5.61
CA SER A 261 -21.20 18.28 5.87
C SER A 261 -20.74 19.15 4.71
N PHE A 262 -20.84 18.66 3.46
CA PHE A 262 -20.53 19.46 2.27
C PHE A 262 -21.47 20.67 2.11
N ALA A 263 -22.76 20.51 2.38
CA ALA A 263 -23.72 21.62 2.34
C ALA A 263 -23.46 22.71 3.40
N SER A 264 -22.62 22.44 4.41
CA SER A 264 -22.20 23.45 5.39
C SER A 264 -21.00 24.29 4.94
N VAL A 265 -20.30 23.83 3.89
CA VAL A 265 -19.08 24.47 3.37
C VAL A 265 -19.16 24.89 1.90
N LEU A 266 -20.21 24.45 1.19
CA LEU A 266 -20.48 24.79 -0.20
C LEU A 266 -21.86 25.43 -0.34
N SER A 267 -21.97 26.33 -1.32
CA SER A 267 -23.25 26.81 -1.82
C SER A 267 -24.10 25.64 -2.30
N ASN A 268 -25.40 25.65 -2.00
CA ASN A 268 -26.29 24.52 -2.26
C ASN A 268 -27.70 24.96 -2.63
N TYR A 269 -28.41 24.12 -3.37
CA TYR A 269 -29.76 24.39 -3.86
C TYR A 269 -30.84 24.50 -2.77
N LYS A 270 -30.56 24.05 -1.53
CA LYS A 270 -31.52 24.05 -0.42
C LYS A 270 -31.35 25.24 0.53
N SER A 271 -30.60 26.27 0.14
CA SER A 271 -30.36 27.49 0.93
C SER A 271 -29.87 27.19 2.36
N ILE A 272 -29.16 26.07 2.55
CA ILE A 272 -28.57 25.73 3.84
C ILE A 272 -27.43 26.72 4.09
N LYS A 273 -27.42 27.29 5.30
CA LYS A 273 -26.33 28.18 5.74
C LYS A 273 -24.99 27.47 5.59
N HIS A 274 -24.06 28.12 4.90
CA HIS A 274 -22.74 27.61 4.63
C HIS A 274 -21.68 28.69 4.89
N ILE A 275 -20.44 28.25 5.06
CA ILE A 275 -19.24 29.10 5.06
C ILE A 275 -18.39 28.60 3.91
N GLU A 276 -18.20 29.43 2.89
CA GLU A 276 -17.35 29.07 1.75
C GLU A 276 -15.88 29.05 2.18
N ILE A 277 -15.23 27.90 2.02
CA ILE A 277 -13.85 27.66 2.47
C ILE A 277 -12.97 27.13 1.34
N SER A 278 -13.29 27.46 0.09
CA SER A 278 -12.54 27.05 -1.11
C SER A 278 -11.06 27.42 -1.04
N ASP A 279 -10.73 28.56 -0.41
CA ASP A 279 -9.35 29.05 -0.25
C ASP A 279 -8.64 28.55 1.02
N TYR A 280 -9.29 27.73 1.85
CA TYR A 280 -8.74 27.28 3.12
C TYR A 280 -7.92 25.99 2.95
N LYS A 281 -6.89 25.81 3.78
CA LYS A 281 -6.09 24.58 3.82
C LYS A 281 -6.47 23.72 5.03
N LEU A 282 -6.68 22.43 4.79
CA LEU A 282 -6.91 21.46 5.88
C LEU A 282 -5.65 21.32 6.74
N ALA A 283 -5.76 21.63 8.04
CA ALA A 283 -4.63 21.63 8.98
C ALA A 283 -4.32 20.26 9.61
N ASN A 284 -5.18 19.26 9.41
CA ASN A 284 -5.04 17.93 10.00
C ASN A 284 -3.74 17.25 9.51
N ARG A 285 -2.91 16.79 10.44
CA ARG A 285 -1.67 16.04 10.12
C ARG A 285 -1.90 14.55 9.86
N LYS A 286 -3.02 14.00 10.36
CA LYS A 286 -3.42 12.61 10.16
C LYS A 286 -4.49 12.57 9.07
N ILE A 287 -4.07 12.24 7.85
CA ILE A 287 -4.94 12.05 6.70
C ILE A 287 -4.63 10.64 6.18
N ASP A 288 -5.65 9.78 6.13
CA ASP A 288 -5.50 8.43 5.58
C ASP A 288 -5.39 8.48 4.06
N THR A 289 -4.41 7.78 3.49
CA THR A 289 -4.19 7.54 2.05
C THR A 289 -4.57 6.11 1.67
#